data_AF-A0AAE3NIS7-F1
#
_entry.id   AF-A0AAE3NIS7-F1
#
_cell.length_a   1.000
_cell.length_b   1.000
_cell.length_c   1.000
_cell.angle_alpha   90.00
_cell.angle_beta   90.00
_cell.angle_gamma   90.00
#
_symmetry.space_group_name_H-M   'P 1'
#
loop_
_entity.id
_entity.type
_entity.pdbx_description
1 polymer ?
#
loop_
_entity_poly.entity_id
_entity_poly.type
_entity_poly.pdbx_seq_one_letter_code
_entity_poly.pdbx_strand_id
1 'polypeptide(L)'
;MATNGESVIELRGVSKIFRTADRTDRAVLEGVDLNLREGEIVAMLGKSGSGKSTLLRIMAGLVRADRGKVLFRGNEYAGPVQGIAMVFQSFALFPWLTVQQNVELGLEAQGVPKAEREARAEAAIDLIGLSGFNSALPRELSGGMRQRVGIARALVTEPDLLLMDEAFSALDVLTGENLRDEMLDLWEDRRTKIKAILIVSHNIEEAVMMADRIVILSSDPGRIRAEVRVPFPRPRNRDSSAVRNLIDEVYGLMTTPERVGVRVGAEPAAEQLAYRLPEAEIGQMEAILDLLVEAPFNGRADLPHLAEEAGVTDDDLLPACEALALLQLATIERGDIIVTPFGKTYMETEPPERKVLFGQKLLERVALAAHIRTELEASEDGEIREEQILRELEAYLKPEEAERVLKIGIEWGRYGEVYEYVYNTGMLTLPREEREEREAEEGGDGAAAA
;
A
#
# COMPACT_ATOMS: atom_id res chain seq x y z
N MET A 1 1.37 6.32 -31.11
CA MET A 1 0.44 7.46 -31.31
C MET A 1 -0.25 7.76 -29.97
N ALA A 2 -0.30 9.03 -29.55
CA ALA A 2 -1.11 9.45 -28.41
C ALA A 2 -2.56 9.50 -28.89
N THR A 3 -3.41 8.62 -28.39
CA THR A 3 -4.84 8.58 -28.74
C THR A 3 -5.51 9.80 -28.10
N ASN A 4 -6.00 10.67 -28.96
CA ASN A 4 -6.80 11.86 -28.63
C ASN A 4 -8.24 11.44 -28.31
N GLY A 5 -8.40 10.54 -27.34
CA GLY A 5 -9.70 9.99 -26.90
C GLY A 5 -10.46 10.96 -26.01
N GLU A 6 -11.79 10.91 -26.07
CA GLU A 6 -12.67 11.70 -25.20
C GLU A 6 -12.46 11.30 -23.72
N SER A 7 -12.46 12.28 -22.83
CA SER A 7 -12.33 12.04 -21.38
C SER A 7 -13.63 11.44 -20.82
N VAL A 8 -13.54 10.27 -20.21
CA VAL A 8 -14.66 9.61 -19.52
C VAL A 8 -14.82 10.22 -18.14
N ILE A 9 -13.72 10.37 -17.40
CA ILE A 9 -13.69 11.01 -16.08
C ILE A 9 -12.42 11.84 -15.91
N GLU A 10 -12.57 13.01 -15.30
CA GLU A 10 -11.52 13.97 -15.07
C GLU A 10 -11.56 14.49 -13.63
N LEU A 11 -10.45 14.34 -12.92
CA LEU A 11 -10.18 14.89 -11.60
C LEU A 11 -9.31 16.13 -11.80
N ARG A 12 -9.73 17.27 -11.23
CA ARG A 12 -9.00 18.54 -11.28
C ARG A 12 -8.71 19.06 -9.88
N GLY A 13 -7.46 19.00 -9.46
CA GLY A 13 -6.97 19.49 -8.17
C GLY A 13 -7.73 18.90 -6.97
N VAL A 14 -8.09 17.62 -7.03
CA VAL A 14 -8.94 16.97 -6.02
C VAL A 14 -8.17 16.77 -4.71
N SER A 15 -8.74 17.28 -3.61
CA SER A 15 -8.20 17.07 -2.27
C SER A 15 -9.25 16.52 -1.32
N LYS A 16 -8.80 15.70 -0.37
CA LYS A 16 -9.64 15.10 0.66
C LYS A 16 -8.96 15.15 2.02
N ILE A 17 -9.70 15.62 3.02
CA ILE A 17 -9.33 15.67 4.43
C ILE A 17 -10.38 14.86 5.20
N PHE A 18 -9.94 13.95 6.05
CA PHE A 18 -10.80 13.29 7.03
C PHE A 18 -10.51 13.83 8.42
N ARG A 19 -11.55 13.93 9.24
CA ARG A 19 -11.39 14.26 10.65
C ARG A 19 -11.30 12.96 11.44
N THR A 20 -10.23 12.78 12.16
CA THR A 20 -9.91 11.59 12.95
C THR A 20 -10.58 11.69 14.33
N ALA A 21 -10.56 10.59 15.10
CA ALA A 21 -11.32 10.48 16.36
C ALA A 21 -10.81 11.45 17.45
N ASP A 22 -9.52 11.76 17.41
CA ASP A 22 -8.79 12.78 18.19
C ASP A 22 -9.05 14.22 17.70
N ARG A 23 -9.93 14.41 16.70
CA ARG A 23 -10.34 15.68 16.10
C ARG A 23 -9.26 16.39 15.26
N THR A 24 -8.19 15.70 14.89
CA THR A 24 -7.18 16.24 13.97
C THR A 24 -7.64 16.08 12.50
N ASP A 25 -7.13 16.94 11.63
CA ASP A 25 -7.47 16.94 10.20
C ASP A 25 -6.38 16.17 9.43
N ARG A 26 -6.74 15.01 8.88
CA ARG A 26 -5.86 14.16 8.08
C ARG A 26 -6.09 14.38 6.60
N ALA A 27 -5.19 15.10 5.94
CA ALA A 27 -5.16 15.18 4.49
C ALA A 27 -4.79 13.80 3.90
N VAL A 28 -5.74 13.18 3.21
CA VAL A 28 -5.56 11.88 2.54
C VAL A 28 -5.23 12.05 1.06
N LEU A 29 -5.77 13.09 0.41
CA LEU A 29 -5.46 13.43 -0.98
C LEU A 29 -5.19 14.92 -1.10
N GLU A 30 -4.23 15.30 -1.93
CA GLU A 30 -3.90 16.70 -2.15
C GLU A 30 -3.64 17.02 -3.62
N GLY A 31 -4.53 17.81 -4.23
CA GLY A 31 -4.32 18.37 -5.56
C GLY A 31 -4.19 17.30 -6.65
N VAL A 32 -4.97 16.23 -6.59
CA VAL A 32 -4.91 15.13 -7.56
C VAL A 32 -5.55 15.56 -8.88
N ASP A 33 -4.74 15.55 -9.95
CA ASP A 33 -5.16 15.74 -11.33
C ASP A 33 -5.05 14.42 -12.10
N LEU A 34 -6.17 13.83 -12.51
CA LEU A 34 -6.19 12.55 -13.24
C LEU A 34 -7.24 12.59 -14.34
N ASN A 35 -6.88 12.12 -15.53
CA ASN A 35 -7.81 12.02 -16.65
C ASN A 35 -7.83 10.60 -17.17
N LEU A 36 -9.00 9.95 -17.18
CA LEU A 36 -9.23 8.66 -17.82
C LEU A 36 -9.98 8.86 -19.13
N ARG A 37 -9.45 8.25 -20.19
CA ARG A 37 -9.93 8.36 -21.57
C ARG A 37 -10.74 7.14 -21.98
N GLU A 38 -11.56 7.31 -23.00
CA GLU A 38 -12.26 6.18 -23.61
C GLU A 38 -11.26 5.20 -24.26
N GLY A 39 -11.45 3.91 -24.01
CA GLY A 39 -10.66 2.81 -24.55
C GLY A 39 -9.37 2.51 -23.81
N GLU A 40 -9.18 3.00 -22.57
CA GLU A 40 -8.06 2.58 -21.71
C GLU A 40 -8.52 1.89 -20.41
N ILE A 41 -7.70 0.92 -19.99
CA ILE A 41 -7.64 0.44 -18.62
C ILE A 41 -6.50 1.17 -17.93
N VAL A 42 -6.79 1.85 -16.83
CA VAL A 42 -5.78 2.48 -15.97
C VAL A 42 -5.64 1.65 -14.70
N ALA A 43 -4.41 1.30 -14.32
CA ALA A 43 -4.11 0.75 -13.01
C ALA A 43 -3.59 1.84 -12.08
N MET A 44 -4.05 1.83 -10.85
CA MET A 44 -3.65 2.74 -9.79
C MET A 44 -2.89 1.95 -8.73
N LEU A 45 -1.60 2.26 -8.61
CA LEU A 45 -0.68 1.68 -7.63
C LEU A 45 -0.30 2.74 -6.60
N GLY A 46 0.27 2.30 -5.49
CA GLY A 46 0.73 3.16 -4.41
C GLY A 46 0.73 2.38 -3.10
N LYS A 47 1.52 2.80 -2.13
CA LYS A 47 1.64 2.11 -0.84
C LYS A 47 0.30 2.03 -0.10
N SER A 48 0.20 1.16 0.90
CA SER A 48 -0.91 1.20 1.84
C SER A 48 -1.09 2.62 2.41
N GLY A 49 -2.34 3.06 2.56
CA GLY A 49 -2.66 4.41 3.05
C GLY A 49 -2.44 5.58 2.07
N SER A 50 -1.99 5.34 0.83
CA SER A 50 -1.81 6.41 -0.21
C SER A 50 -3.10 7.09 -0.68
N GLY A 51 -4.27 6.59 -0.28
CA GLY A 51 -5.56 7.19 -0.63
C GLY A 51 -6.22 6.63 -1.90
N LYS A 52 -5.73 5.51 -2.46
CA LYS A 52 -6.30 4.85 -3.66
C LYS A 52 -7.80 4.62 -3.57
N SER A 53 -8.26 3.89 -2.55
CA SER A 53 -9.69 3.59 -2.34
C SER A 53 -10.50 4.85 -2.02
N THR A 54 -9.90 5.85 -1.36
CA THR A 54 -10.55 7.16 -1.15
C THR A 54 -10.79 7.86 -2.47
N LEU A 55 -9.82 7.87 -3.37
CA LEU A 55 -9.94 8.49 -4.68
C LEU A 55 -10.98 7.76 -5.55
N LEU A 56 -11.00 6.42 -5.52
CA LEU A 56 -12.06 5.65 -6.19
C LEU A 56 -13.45 5.98 -5.66
N ARG A 57 -13.62 6.10 -4.33
CA ARG A 57 -14.90 6.45 -3.72
C ARG A 57 -15.34 7.88 -4.08
N ILE A 58 -14.39 8.80 -4.28
CA ILE A 58 -14.67 10.14 -4.81
C ILE A 58 -15.14 10.07 -6.25
N MET A 59 -14.46 9.29 -7.10
CA MET A 59 -14.87 9.06 -8.49
C MET A 59 -16.24 8.36 -8.58
N ALA A 60 -16.55 7.43 -7.68
CA ALA A 60 -17.87 6.79 -7.61
C ALA A 60 -18.97 7.73 -7.06
N GLY A 61 -18.61 8.90 -6.54
CA GLY A 61 -19.54 9.84 -5.91
C GLY A 61 -20.01 9.40 -4.52
N LEU A 62 -19.37 8.39 -3.92
CA LEU A 62 -19.67 7.89 -2.58
C LEU A 62 -19.09 8.78 -1.48
N VAL A 63 -17.97 9.43 -1.76
CA VAL A 63 -17.31 10.39 -0.87
C VAL A 63 -17.16 11.72 -1.60
N ARG A 64 -17.47 12.83 -0.94
CA ARG A 64 -17.28 14.16 -1.53
C ARG A 64 -15.84 14.62 -1.35
N ALA A 65 -15.23 15.15 -2.41
CA ALA A 65 -13.98 15.89 -2.32
C ALA A 65 -14.15 17.22 -1.56
N ASP A 66 -13.16 17.62 -0.78
CA ASP A 66 -13.21 18.87 -0.02
C ASP A 66 -12.75 20.07 -0.87
N ARG A 67 -11.88 19.81 -1.86
CA ARG A 67 -11.45 20.78 -2.88
C ARG A 67 -11.31 20.10 -4.24
N GLY A 68 -11.25 20.91 -5.29
CA GLY A 68 -11.15 20.43 -6.66
C GLY A 68 -12.50 20.07 -7.26
N LYS A 69 -12.46 19.45 -8.44
CA LYS A 69 -13.66 19.05 -9.21
C LYS A 69 -13.50 17.66 -9.77
N VAL A 70 -14.62 16.94 -9.83
CA VAL A 70 -14.73 15.66 -10.53
C VAL A 70 -15.74 15.84 -11.66
N LEU A 71 -15.31 15.57 -12.89
CA LEU A 71 -16.13 15.69 -14.08
C LEU A 71 -16.31 14.31 -14.69
N PHE A 72 -17.56 13.89 -14.91
CA PHE A 72 -17.89 12.69 -15.66
C PHE A 72 -18.51 13.12 -16.99
N ARG A 73 -17.92 12.71 -18.11
CA ARG A 73 -18.32 13.15 -19.46
C ARG A 73 -18.44 14.67 -19.59
N GLY A 74 -17.45 15.38 -19.03
CA GLY A 74 -17.40 16.84 -19.02
C GLY A 74 -18.37 17.55 -18.06
N ASN A 75 -19.21 16.82 -17.31
CA ASN A 75 -20.16 17.40 -16.36
C ASN A 75 -19.69 17.18 -14.92
N GLU A 76 -19.65 18.25 -14.13
CA GLU A 76 -19.39 18.18 -12.68
C GLU A 76 -20.58 17.51 -11.97
N TYR A 77 -20.29 16.66 -10.99
CA TYR A 77 -21.31 15.96 -10.21
C TYR A 77 -20.94 15.92 -8.72
N ALA A 78 -21.96 15.80 -7.88
CA ALA A 78 -21.80 15.68 -6.44
C ALA A 78 -22.73 14.56 -5.93
N GLY A 79 -22.17 13.37 -5.74
CA GLY A 79 -22.91 12.16 -5.36
C GLY A 79 -22.84 11.05 -6.40
N PRO A 80 -23.46 9.89 -6.17
CA PRO A 80 -23.48 8.79 -7.14
C PRO A 80 -24.15 9.20 -8.46
N VAL A 81 -23.56 8.78 -9.59
CA VAL A 81 -24.03 9.10 -10.94
C VAL A 81 -24.28 7.83 -11.74
N GLN A 82 -25.32 7.84 -12.57
CA GLN A 82 -25.59 6.75 -13.52
C GLN A 82 -24.45 6.66 -14.56
N GLY A 83 -24.01 5.44 -14.86
CA GLY A 83 -22.90 5.19 -15.79
C GLY A 83 -21.56 4.93 -15.12
N ILE A 84 -21.46 5.05 -13.79
CA ILE A 84 -20.30 4.61 -13.02
C ILE A 84 -20.70 3.40 -12.16
N ALA A 85 -19.97 2.30 -12.26
CA ALA A 85 -20.13 1.15 -11.38
C ALA A 85 -18.84 0.86 -10.62
N MET A 86 -18.97 0.34 -9.40
CA MET A 86 -17.85 0.01 -8.53
C MET A 86 -17.91 -1.45 -8.09
N VAL A 87 -16.79 -2.15 -8.22
CA VAL A 87 -16.52 -3.47 -7.64
C VAL A 87 -15.64 -3.24 -6.41
N PHE A 88 -16.10 -3.71 -5.25
CA PHE A 88 -15.42 -3.50 -3.96
C PHE A 88 -14.47 -4.67 -3.63
N GLN A 89 -13.47 -4.39 -2.78
CA GLN A 89 -12.50 -5.35 -2.26
C GLN A 89 -13.18 -6.45 -1.41
N SER A 90 -13.99 -6.05 -0.43
CA SER A 90 -14.93 -6.99 0.18
C SER A 90 -16.05 -7.23 -0.84
N PHE A 91 -16.38 -8.50 -1.13
CA PHE A 91 -17.39 -8.88 -2.13
C PHE A 91 -18.69 -8.03 -2.06
N ALA A 92 -18.99 -7.50 -0.85
CA ALA A 92 -20.06 -6.54 -0.57
C ALA A 92 -21.41 -7.02 -1.11
N LEU A 93 -21.61 -8.34 -1.13
CA LEU A 93 -22.87 -8.96 -1.48
C LEU A 93 -23.79 -8.93 -0.27
N PHE A 94 -25.08 -8.77 -0.51
CA PHE A 94 -26.09 -8.85 0.52
C PHE A 94 -26.31 -10.33 0.88
N PRO A 95 -25.98 -10.77 2.10
CA PRO A 95 -25.92 -12.19 2.44
C PRO A 95 -27.28 -12.87 2.53
N TRP A 96 -28.36 -12.08 2.61
CA TRP A 96 -29.75 -12.56 2.63
C TRP A 96 -30.44 -12.51 1.25
N LEU A 97 -29.75 -12.06 0.21
CA LEU A 97 -30.24 -12.06 -1.17
C LEU A 97 -29.58 -13.18 -1.96
N THR A 98 -30.29 -13.76 -2.91
CA THR A 98 -29.72 -14.74 -3.86
C THR A 98 -28.74 -14.05 -4.81
N VAL A 99 -27.99 -14.84 -5.60
CA VAL A 99 -27.13 -14.33 -6.68
C VAL A 99 -27.93 -13.45 -7.64
N GLN A 100 -29.07 -13.96 -8.13
CA GLN A 100 -29.99 -13.23 -9.01
C GLN A 100 -30.39 -11.88 -8.40
N GLN A 101 -30.84 -11.89 -7.14
CA GLN A 101 -31.28 -10.68 -6.44
C GLN A 101 -30.14 -9.69 -6.21
N ASN A 102 -28.94 -10.18 -5.90
CA ASN A 102 -27.76 -9.31 -5.77
C ASN A 102 -27.44 -8.58 -7.07
N VAL A 103 -27.54 -9.26 -8.22
CA VAL A 103 -27.29 -8.67 -9.53
C VAL A 103 -28.40 -7.69 -9.93
N GLU A 104 -29.67 -8.00 -9.61
CA GLU A 104 -30.82 -7.13 -9.91
C GLU A 104 -30.80 -5.77 -9.20
N LEU A 105 -30.10 -5.63 -8.06
CA LEU A 105 -30.17 -4.43 -7.20
C LEU A 105 -29.92 -3.12 -7.92
N GLY A 106 -28.90 -3.08 -8.79
CA GLY A 106 -28.57 -1.86 -9.54
C GLY A 106 -29.69 -1.45 -10.51
N LEU A 107 -30.32 -2.43 -11.15
CA LEU A 107 -31.45 -2.22 -12.06
C LEU A 107 -32.73 -1.83 -11.30
N GLU A 108 -32.98 -2.46 -10.15
CA GLU A 108 -34.08 -2.12 -9.27
C GLU A 108 -33.98 -0.67 -8.78
N ALA A 109 -32.78 -0.23 -8.38
CA ALA A 109 -32.52 1.17 -7.99
C ALA A 109 -32.73 2.16 -9.15
N GLN A 110 -32.52 1.74 -10.39
CA GLN A 110 -32.79 2.52 -11.60
C GLN A 110 -34.28 2.50 -12.01
N GLY A 111 -35.13 1.73 -11.30
CA GLY A 111 -36.55 1.60 -11.60
C GLY A 111 -36.87 0.68 -12.79
N VAL A 112 -35.94 -0.19 -13.18
CA VAL A 112 -36.16 -1.15 -14.28
C VAL A 112 -37.25 -2.15 -13.89
N PRO A 113 -38.25 -2.42 -14.77
CA PRO A 113 -39.32 -3.36 -14.49
C PRO A 113 -38.82 -4.77 -14.15
N LYS A 114 -39.53 -5.45 -13.24
CA LYS A 114 -39.12 -6.76 -12.69
C LYS A 114 -38.75 -7.80 -13.76
N ALA A 115 -39.56 -7.97 -14.80
CA ALA A 115 -39.30 -8.96 -15.84
C ALA A 115 -38.04 -8.64 -16.67
N GLU A 116 -37.76 -7.34 -16.90
CA GLU A 116 -36.57 -6.92 -17.64
C GLU A 116 -35.31 -7.08 -16.78
N ARG A 117 -35.37 -6.70 -15.49
CA ARG A 117 -34.22 -6.89 -14.60
C ARG A 117 -33.87 -8.37 -14.39
N GLU A 118 -34.88 -9.25 -14.31
CA GLU A 118 -34.66 -10.69 -14.17
C GLU A 118 -33.86 -11.23 -15.37
N ALA A 119 -34.32 -10.92 -16.59
CA ALA A 119 -33.66 -11.36 -17.82
C ALA A 119 -32.25 -10.77 -17.99
N ARG A 120 -32.05 -9.49 -17.65
CA ARG A 120 -30.73 -8.84 -17.73
C ARG A 120 -29.76 -9.40 -16.69
N ALA A 121 -30.22 -9.64 -15.47
CA ALA A 121 -29.41 -10.23 -14.42
C ALA A 121 -29.01 -11.67 -14.77
N GLU A 122 -29.92 -12.47 -15.33
CA GLU A 122 -29.62 -13.82 -15.81
C GLU A 122 -28.54 -13.79 -16.90
N ALA A 123 -28.67 -12.94 -17.91
CA ALA A 123 -27.66 -12.78 -18.96
C ALA A 123 -26.29 -12.33 -18.40
N ALA A 124 -26.27 -11.46 -17.39
CA ALA A 124 -25.03 -11.04 -16.73
C ALA A 124 -24.39 -12.18 -15.92
N ILE A 125 -25.19 -13.02 -15.25
CA ILE A 125 -24.74 -14.21 -14.52
C ILE A 125 -24.20 -15.28 -15.46
N ASP A 126 -24.76 -15.40 -16.66
CA ASP A 126 -24.24 -16.31 -17.67
C ASP A 126 -22.91 -15.81 -18.25
N LEU A 127 -22.78 -14.49 -18.45
CA LEU A 127 -21.57 -13.87 -18.98
C LEU A 127 -20.33 -14.12 -18.11
N ILE A 128 -20.51 -14.16 -16.79
CA ILE A 128 -19.44 -14.44 -15.81
C ILE A 128 -19.31 -15.94 -15.45
N GLY A 129 -20.02 -16.82 -16.17
CA GLY A 129 -19.91 -18.28 -16.04
C GLY A 129 -20.56 -18.88 -14.80
N LEU A 130 -21.59 -18.23 -14.22
CA LEU A 130 -22.30 -18.72 -13.03
C LEU A 130 -23.73 -19.21 -13.32
N SER A 131 -23.99 -19.64 -14.55
CA SER A 131 -25.26 -20.26 -14.94
C SER A 131 -25.64 -21.40 -13.98
N GLY A 132 -26.87 -21.37 -13.46
CA GLY A 132 -27.37 -22.39 -12.52
C GLY A 132 -27.15 -22.07 -11.04
N PHE A 133 -26.41 -20.99 -10.71
CA PHE A 133 -26.25 -20.50 -9.33
C PHE A 133 -27.19 -19.34 -8.98
N ASN A 134 -28.13 -18.98 -9.85
CA ASN A 134 -29.03 -17.82 -9.70
C ASN A 134 -29.77 -17.79 -8.35
N SER A 135 -30.18 -18.96 -7.85
CA SER A 135 -30.92 -19.13 -6.59
C SER A 135 -30.03 -19.30 -5.35
N ALA A 136 -28.71 -19.47 -5.53
CA ALA A 136 -27.78 -19.66 -4.42
C ALA A 136 -27.63 -18.38 -3.59
N LEU A 137 -27.33 -18.55 -2.30
CA LEU A 137 -26.98 -17.47 -1.39
C LEU A 137 -25.45 -17.27 -1.36
N PRO A 138 -24.92 -16.07 -1.07
CA PRO A 138 -23.48 -15.79 -1.07
C PRO A 138 -22.63 -16.72 -0.20
N ARG A 139 -23.20 -17.25 0.89
CA ARG A 139 -22.54 -18.21 1.80
C ARG A 139 -22.32 -19.59 1.18
N GLU A 140 -23.04 -19.92 0.10
CA GLU A 140 -22.96 -21.20 -0.62
C GLU A 140 -21.93 -21.16 -1.76
N LEU A 141 -21.30 -20.01 -1.97
CA LEU A 141 -20.35 -19.75 -3.06
C LEU A 141 -18.91 -19.76 -2.55
N SER A 142 -17.96 -20.08 -3.43
CA SER A 142 -16.53 -19.85 -3.16
C SER A 142 -16.19 -18.35 -3.20
N GLY A 143 -14.96 -17.97 -2.80
CA GLY A 143 -14.48 -16.59 -2.89
C GLY A 143 -14.53 -16.05 -4.33
N GLY A 144 -13.98 -16.79 -5.29
CA GLY A 144 -14.03 -16.44 -6.71
C GLY A 144 -15.44 -16.31 -7.26
N MET A 145 -16.35 -17.21 -6.86
CA MET A 145 -17.75 -17.12 -7.26
C MET A 145 -18.43 -15.87 -6.69
N ARG A 146 -18.19 -15.51 -5.42
CA ARG A 146 -18.71 -14.25 -4.86
C ARG A 146 -18.18 -13.03 -5.60
N GLN A 147 -16.90 -13.03 -5.97
CA GLN A 147 -16.31 -11.93 -6.72
C GLN A 147 -16.93 -11.78 -8.11
N ARG A 148 -17.13 -12.90 -8.82
CA ARG A 148 -17.84 -12.93 -10.10
C ARG A 148 -19.25 -12.33 -9.97
N VAL A 149 -20.01 -12.67 -8.93
CA VAL A 149 -21.33 -12.05 -8.66
C VAL A 149 -21.21 -10.54 -8.46
N GLY A 150 -20.18 -10.07 -7.76
CA GLY A 150 -19.90 -8.64 -7.60
C GLY A 150 -19.63 -7.93 -8.93
N ILE A 151 -18.88 -8.57 -9.83
CA ILE A 151 -18.63 -8.09 -11.19
C ILE A 151 -19.93 -8.08 -12.00
N ALA A 152 -20.71 -9.17 -12.00
CA ALA A 152 -21.99 -9.24 -12.71
C ALA A 152 -22.95 -8.12 -12.28
N ARG A 153 -23.03 -7.85 -10.97
CA ARG A 153 -23.82 -6.74 -10.41
C ARG A 153 -23.37 -5.37 -10.93
N ALA A 154 -22.08 -5.17 -11.17
CA ALA A 154 -21.58 -3.94 -11.79
C ALA A 154 -21.91 -3.91 -13.28
N LEU A 155 -21.62 -4.99 -14.01
CA LEU A 155 -21.77 -5.08 -15.47
C LEU A 155 -23.22 -4.96 -15.94
N VAL A 156 -24.18 -5.51 -15.20
CA VAL A 156 -25.59 -5.54 -15.59
C VAL A 156 -26.18 -4.13 -15.78
N THR A 157 -25.62 -3.13 -15.09
CA THR A 157 -26.02 -1.72 -15.21
C THR A 157 -25.48 -1.03 -16.47
N GLU A 158 -24.70 -1.76 -17.28
CA GLU A 158 -24.02 -1.27 -18.48
C GLU A 158 -23.24 0.05 -18.25
N PRO A 159 -22.30 0.06 -17.29
CA PRO A 159 -21.59 1.28 -16.93
C PRO A 159 -20.63 1.72 -18.04
N ASP A 160 -20.42 3.02 -18.13
CA ASP A 160 -19.40 3.60 -18.99
C ASP A 160 -18.01 3.59 -18.32
N LEU A 161 -17.98 3.72 -17.00
CA LEU A 161 -16.78 3.64 -16.18
C LEU A 161 -16.93 2.52 -15.15
N LEU A 162 -16.02 1.55 -15.21
CA LEU A 162 -15.91 0.50 -14.20
C LEU A 162 -14.74 0.81 -13.27
N LEU A 163 -15.04 0.96 -11.98
CA LEU A 163 -14.05 1.15 -10.92
C LEU A 163 -13.88 -0.17 -10.16
N MET A 164 -12.66 -0.66 -10.00
CA MET A 164 -12.36 -1.91 -9.32
C MET A 164 -11.39 -1.64 -8.18
N ASP A 165 -11.84 -1.76 -6.93
CA ASP A 165 -11.04 -1.55 -5.72
C ASP A 165 -10.50 -2.90 -5.25
N GLU A 166 -9.26 -3.24 -5.62
CA GLU A 166 -8.60 -4.51 -5.29
C GLU A 166 -9.47 -5.75 -5.58
N ALA A 167 -10.09 -5.77 -6.76
CA ALA A 167 -11.07 -6.79 -7.12
C ALA A 167 -10.50 -8.21 -7.25
N PHE A 168 -9.18 -8.39 -7.20
CA PHE A 168 -8.54 -9.70 -7.37
C PHE A 168 -7.75 -10.15 -6.13
N SER A 169 -7.57 -9.29 -5.12
CA SER A 169 -6.68 -9.52 -3.97
C SER A 169 -7.11 -10.66 -3.06
N ALA A 170 -8.43 -10.82 -2.87
CA ALA A 170 -8.98 -11.80 -1.93
C ALA A 170 -9.10 -13.22 -2.51
N LEU A 171 -8.53 -13.47 -3.69
CA LEU A 171 -8.62 -14.73 -4.42
C LEU A 171 -7.28 -15.47 -4.37
N ASP A 172 -7.33 -16.81 -4.38
CA ASP A 172 -6.13 -17.60 -4.63
C ASP A 172 -5.55 -17.29 -6.02
N VAL A 173 -4.24 -17.48 -6.17
CA VAL A 173 -3.46 -17.08 -7.37
C VAL A 173 -4.15 -17.54 -8.67
N LEU A 174 -4.48 -18.82 -8.79
CA LEU A 174 -5.06 -19.38 -10.02
C LEU A 174 -6.48 -18.84 -10.28
N THR A 175 -7.31 -18.70 -9.26
CA THR A 175 -8.65 -18.12 -9.41
C THR A 175 -8.60 -16.64 -9.78
N GLY A 176 -7.66 -15.89 -9.20
CA GLY A 176 -7.40 -14.49 -9.54
C GLY A 176 -6.93 -14.32 -10.98
N GLU A 177 -5.96 -15.13 -11.42
CA GLU A 177 -5.47 -15.15 -12.81
C GLU A 177 -6.59 -15.39 -13.81
N ASN A 178 -7.36 -16.47 -13.62
CA ASN A 178 -8.49 -16.80 -14.52
C ASN A 178 -9.52 -15.66 -14.58
N LEU A 179 -9.83 -15.03 -13.44
CA LEU A 179 -10.80 -13.94 -13.42
C LEU A 179 -10.28 -12.67 -14.11
N ARG A 180 -8.97 -12.40 -14.05
CA ARG A 180 -8.35 -11.28 -14.79
C ARG A 180 -8.39 -11.54 -16.29
N ASP A 181 -8.04 -12.74 -16.73
CA ASP A 181 -8.08 -13.11 -18.16
C ASP A 181 -9.50 -12.97 -18.71
N GLU A 182 -10.50 -13.47 -18.00
CA GLU A 182 -11.91 -13.31 -18.39
C GLU A 182 -12.34 -11.83 -18.43
N MET A 183 -11.89 -11.00 -17.49
CA MET A 183 -12.16 -9.56 -17.51
C MET A 183 -11.52 -8.87 -18.72
N LEU A 184 -10.30 -9.29 -19.09
CA LEU A 184 -9.63 -8.80 -20.30
C LEU A 184 -10.36 -9.24 -21.57
N ASP A 185 -10.81 -10.50 -21.65
CA ASP A 185 -11.61 -10.99 -22.77
C ASP A 185 -12.91 -10.20 -22.93
N LEU A 186 -13.62 -9.91 -21.82
CA LEU A 186 -14.83 -9.09 -21.83
C LEU A 186 -14.58 -7.65 -22.30
N TRP A 187 -13.43 -7.10 -21.97
CA TRP A 187 -13.00 -5.78 -22.39
C TRP A 187 -12.62 -5.76 -23.88
N GLU A 188 -11.86 -6.75 -24.36
CA GLU A 188 -11.35 -6.82 -25.73
C GLU A 188 -12.44 -7.15 -26.74
N ASP A 189 -13.34 -8.07 -26.42
CA ASP A 189 -14.45 -8.44 -27.30
C ASP A 189 -15.50 -7.33 -27.44
N ARG A 190 -15.39 -6.23 -26.67
CA ARG A 190 -16.36 -5.13 -26.61
C ARG A 190 -17.81 -5.60 -26.41
N ARG A 191 -17.98 -6.74 -25.72
CA ARG A 191 -19.31 -7.29 -25.36
C ARG A 191 -20.00 -6.41 -24.32
N THR A 192 -19.24 -5.58 -23.62
CA THR A 192 -19.75 -4.65 -22.63
C THR A 192 -19.75 -3.22 -23.18
N LYS A 193 -20.62 -2.35 -22.64
CA LYS A 193 -20.65 -0.91 -22.99
C LYS A 193 -19.61 -0.08 -22.24
N ILE A 194 -18.65 -0.73 -21.58
CA ILE A 194 -17.64 -0.06 -20.78
C ILE A 194 -16.73 0.76 -21.70
N LYS A 195 -16.59 2.04 -21.36
CA LYS A 195 -15.71 2.98 -22.05
C LYS A 195 -14.33 3.07 -21.42
N ALA A 196 -14.22 2.92 -20.10
CA ALA A 196 -12.95 2.93 -19.38
C ALA A 196 -13.01 2.07 -18.11
N ILE A 197 -11.86 1.54 -17.70
CA ILE A 197 -11.71 0.80 -16.44
C ILE A 197 -10.61 1.47 -15.60
N LEU A 198 -10.88 1.70 -14.31
CA LEU A 198 -9.85 2.02 -13.32
C LEU A 198 -9.73 0.86 -12.34
N ILE A 199 -8.54 0.28 -12.21
CA ILE A 199 -8.27 -0.81 -11.28
C ILE A 199 -7.29 -0.31 -10.22
N VAL A 200 -7.63 -0.46 -8.95
CA VAL A 200 -6.66 -0.38 -7.85
C VAL A 200 -6.14 -1.78 -7.62
N SER A 201 -4.82 -1.91 -7.62
CA SER A 201 -4.14 -3.15 -7.24
C SER A 201 -2.99 -2.83 -6.28
N HIS A 202 -2.64 -3.82 -5.47
CA HIS A 202 -1.38 -3.84 -4.76
C HIS A 202 -0.33 -4.69 -5.49
N ASN A 203 -0.73 -5.50 -6.47
CA ASN A 203 0.19 -6.34 -7.25
C ASN A 203 0.63 -5.61 -8.53
N ILE A 204 1.93 -5.37 -8.63
CA ILE A 204 2.55 -4.64 -9.75
C ILE A 204 2.45 -5.44 -11.05
N GLU A 205 2.73 -6.74 -11.02
CA GLU A 205 2.67 -7.60 -12.20
C GLU A 205 1.27 -7.59 -12.81
N GLU A 206 0.23 -7.77 -11.99
CA GLU A 206 -1.17 -7.73 -12.44
C GLU A 206 -1.51 -6.40 -13.12
N ALA A 207 -1.07 -5.28 -12.55
CA ALA A 207 -1.26 -3.95 -13.14
C ALA A 207 -0.56 -3.83 -14.51
N VAL A 208 0.68 -4.33 -14.62
CA VAL A 208 1.44 -4.36 -15.88
C VAL A 208 0.84 -5.32 -16.89
N MET A 209 0.17 -6.39 -16.47
CA MET A 209 -0.48 -7.35 -17.37
C MET A 209 -1.84 -6.83 -17.88
N MET A 210 -2.57 -6.06 -17.06
CA MET A 210 -3.92 -5.61 -17.39
C MET A 210 -4.00 -4.20 -17.97
N ALA A 211 -3.19 -3.22 -17.54
CA ALA A 211 -3.46 -1.80 -17.81
C ALA A 211 -2.78 -1.27 -19.08
N ASP A 212 -3.35 -0.25 -19.73
CA ASP A 212 -2.69 0.54 -20.77
C ASP A 212 -1.79 1.64 -20.17
N ARG A 213 -2.10 2.05 -18.94
CA ARG A 213 -1.39 3.07 -18.19
C ARG A 213 -1.45 2.79 -16.69
N ILE A 214 -0.35 2.99 -16.00
CA ILE A 214 -0.19 2.85 -14.55
C ILE A 214 0.00 4.23 -13.95
N VAL A 215 -0.75 4.54 -12.89
CA VAL A 215 -0.64 5.77 -12.11
C VAL A 215 -0.18 5.38 -10.72
N ILE A 216 0.92 5.96 -10.25
CA ILE A 216 1.49 5.70 -8.94
C ILE A 216 1.14 6.86 -8.01
N LEU A 217 0.45 6.58 -6.91
CA LEU A 217 0.17 7.54 -5.85
C LEU A 217 1.30 7.57 -4.80
N SER A 218 1.69 8.76 -4.38
CA SER A 218 2.45 8.99 -3.15
C SER A 218 1.58 8.75 -1.91
N SER A 219 2.18 8.71 -0.72
CA SER A 219 1.46 8.58 0.55
C SER A 219 1.61 9.83 1.42
N ASP A 220 0.56 10.14 2.18
CA ASP A 220 0.46 11.24 3.17
C ASP A 220 1.01 12.62 2.74
N PRO A 221 0.23 13.39 1.95
CA PRO A 221 -1.04 13.04 1.32
C PRO A 221 -0.85 12.41 -0.07
N GLY A 222 -1.87 11.68 -0.52
CA GLY A 222 -1.90 11.09 -1.85
C GLY A 222 -1.87 12.12 -2.95
N ARG A 223 -0.84 12.02 -3.81
CA ARG A 223 -0.65 12.79 -5.05
C ARG A 223 -0.20 11.85 -6.16
N ILE A 224 -0.37 12.23 -7.42
CA ILE A 224 0.21 11.46 -8.52
C ILE A 224 1.72 11.70 -8.51
N ARG A 225 2.47 10.64 -8.21
CA ARG A 225 3.93 10.63 -8.18
C ARG A 225 4.51 10.37 -9.56
N ALA A 226 3.94 9.40 -10.29
CA ALA A 226 4.39 9.01 -11.61
C ALA A 226 3.24 8.45 -12.43
N GLU A 227 3.37 8.58 -13.76
CA GLU A 227 2.53 7.87 -14.72
C GLU A 227 3.42 7.09 -15.68
N VAL A 228 3.15 5.80 -15.80
CA VAL A 228 3.91 4.87 -16.64
C VAL A 228 2.98 4.33 -17.72
N ARG A 229 3.37 4.46 -18.99
CA ARG A 229 2.61 3.89 -20.10
C ARG A 229 3.00 2.42 -20.27
N VAL A 230 2.03 1.55 -20.52
CA VAL A 230 2.30 0.16 -20.90
C VAL A 230 2.18 0.03 -22.42
N PRO A 231 3.30 -0.03 -23.18
CA PRO A 231 3.26 0.05 -24.65
C PRO A 231 2.96 -1.30 -25.32
N PHE A 232 2.64 -2.33 -24.55
CA PHE A 232 2.48 -3.70 -25.04
C PHE A 232 1.01 -4.04 -25.32
N PRO A 233 0.70 -4.63 -26.48
CA PRO A 233 -0.63 -5.16 -26.75
C PRO A 233 -0.94 -6.34 -25.82
N ARG A 234 -2.22 -6.60 -25.62
CA ARG A 234 -2.73 -7.77 -24.91
C ARG A 234 -3.07 -8.90 -25.92
N PRO A 235 -3.03 -10.18 -25.53
CA PRO A 235 -2.49 -10.69 -24.26
C PRO A 235 -0.97 -10.50 -24.18
N ARG A 236 -0.47 -10.23 -22.98
CA ARG A 236 0.96 -9.96 -22.73
C ARG A 236 1.68 -11.24 -22.35
N ASN A 237 2.95 -11.34 -22.71
CA ASN A 237 3.81 -12.42 -22.24
C ASN A 237 4.60 -11.95 -21.03
N ARG A 238 4.26 -12.47 -19.84
CA ARG A 238 4.95 -12.17 -18.57
C ARG A 238 6.44 -12.51 -18.61
N ASP A 239 6.82 -13.50 -19.41
CA ASP A 239 8.21 -13.94 -19.56
C ASP A 239 9.01 -13.12 -20.57
N SER A 240 8.37 -12.18 -21.27
CA SER A 240 9.09 -11.32 -22.19
C SER A 240 9.98 -10.34 -21.42
N SER A 241 11.22 -10.18 -21.88
CA SER A 241 12.17 -9.24 -21.28
C SER A 241 11.63 -7.81 -21.26
N ALA A 242 10.83 -7.42 -22.25
CA ALA A 242 10.23 -6.09 -22.30
C ALA A 242 9.19 -5.87 -21.18
N VAL A 243 8.37 -6.89 -20.87
CA VAL A 243 7.40 -6.82 -19.77
C VAL A 243 8.10 -6.83 -18.43
N ARG A 244 9.09 -7.71 -18.23
CA ARG A 244 9.89 -7.76 -17.00
C ARG A 244 10.58 -6.43 -16.71
N ASN A 245 11.27 -5.84 -17.68
CA ASN A 245 11.89 -4.53 -17.52
C ASN A 245 10.90 -3.43 -17.09
N LEU A 246 9.64 -3.51 -17.53
CA LEU A 246 8.60 -2.56 -17.13
C LEU A 246 8.11 -2.80 -15.71
N ILE A 247 7.99 -4.08 -15.31
CA ILE A 247 7.72 -4.46 -13.92
C ILE A 247 8.83 -3.90 -13.03
N ASP A 248 10.10 -4.12 -13.38
CA ASP A 248 11.27 -3.62 -12.63
C ASP A 248 11.28 -2.09 -12.50
N GLU A 249 10.91 -1.38 -13.58
CA GLU A 249 10.76 0.08 -13.58
C GLU A 249 9.69 0.52 -12.56
N VAL A 250 8.54 -0.16 -12.54
CA VAL A 250 7.44 0.16 -11.61
C VAL A 250 7.83 -0.18 -10.16
N TYR A 251 8.50 -1.31 -9.92
CA TYR A 251 9.06 -1.65 -8.61
C TYR A 251 10.05 -0.59 -8.13
N GLY A 252 10.95 -0.14 -9.01
CA GLY A 252 11.88 0.95 -8.72
C GLY A 252 11.16 2.24 -8.34
N LEU A 253 10.08 2.60 -9.05
CA LEU A 253 9.28 3.80 -8.74
C LEU A 253 8.52 3.69 -7.40
N MET A 254 8.10 2.48 -7.02
CA MET A 254 7.40 2.20 -5.77
C MET A 254 8.33 2.20 -4.55
N THR A 255 9.56 1.70 -4.71
CA THR A 255 10.55 1.52 -3.63
C THR A 255 11.53 2.67 -3.48
N THR A 256 11.77 3.46 -4.53
CA THR A 256 12.64 4.63 -4.42
C THR A 256 12.01 5.58 -3.41
N PRO A 257 12.68 5.91 -2.29
CA PRO A 257 12.08 6.81 -1.32
C PRO A 257 11.89 8.19 -1.93
N GLU A 258 10.82 8.89 -1.55
CA GLU A 258 10.60 10.31 -1.88
C GLU A 258 11.74 11.12 -1.26
N ARG A 259 12.88 11.22 -1.96
CA ARG A 259 14.16 11.72 -1.42
C ARG A 259 14.49 11.05 -0.09
N VAL A 260 15.27 9.97 -0.19
CA VAL A 260 16.05 9.51 0.95
C VAL A 260 16.86 10.72 1.44
N GLY A 261 16.59 11.18 2.66
CA GLY A 261 17.59 11.83 3.49
C GLY A 261 18.68 10.80 3.80
N VAL A 262 19.42 10.35 2.79
CA VAL A 262 20.72 9.73 3.02
C VAL A 262 21.53 10.87 3.58
N ARG A 263 22.17 10.67 4.74
CA ARG A 263 23.23 11.53 5.24
C ARG A 263 24.30 11.74 4.14
N VAL A 264 24.10 12.72 3.27
CA VAL A 264 25.07 13.29 2.35
C VAL A 264 24.76 14.78 2.26
N GLY A 265 25.17 15.51 3.29
CA GLY A 265 25.12 16.97 3.34
C GLY A 265 24.13 17.53 4.35
N ALA A 266 24.55 18.62 4.99
CA ALA A 266 23.87 19.35 6.05
C ALA A 266 22.41 19.73 5.73
N GLU A 267 21.47 18.82 5.99
CA GLU A 267 20.06 19.16 6.24
C GLU A 267 19.89 19.50 7.74
N PRO A 268 19.01 20.44 8.10
CA PRO A 268 18.74 20.77 9.50
C PRO A 268 18.21 19.52 10.25
N ALA A 269 18.68 19.29 11.48
CA ALA A 269 18.31 18.12 12.31
C ALA A 269 16.78 17.92 12.44
N ALA A 270 16.02 19.01 12.33
CA ALA A 270 14.56 19.05 12.29
C ALA A 270 13.93 18.22 11.15
N GLU A 271 14.49 18.23 9.94
CA GLU A 271 13.94 17.50 8.79
C GLU A 271 14.24 15.99 8.86
N GLN A 272 15.26 15.58 9.63
CA GLN A 272 15.67 14.18 9.77
C GLN A 272 14.79 13.41 10.76
N LEU A 273 14.28 14.08 11.80
CA LEU A 273 13.30 13.52 12.73
C LEU A 273 11.95 13.27 12.07
N ALA A 274 11.64 14.02 10.99
CA ALA A 274 10.43 13.87 10.20
C ALA A 274 10.50 12.69 9.21
N TYR A 275 11.59 11.91 9.19
CA TYR A 275 11.69 10.76 8.31
C TYR A 275 10.66 9.69 8.68
N ARG A 276 9.86 9.28 7.69
CA ARG A 276 8.83 8.26 7.87
C ARG A 276 9.45 6.89 7.78
N LEU A 277 9.57 6.22 8.92
CA LEU A 277 10.05 4.85 8.97
C LEU A 277 9.12 3.91 8.20
N PRO A 278 9.66 2.99 7.37
CA PRO A 278 8.86 2.01 6.68
C PRO A 278 8.22 1.05 7.69
N GLU A 279 6.98 0.67 7.44
CA GLU A 279 6.21 -0.25 8.28
C GLU A 279 6.68 -1.68 8.02
N ALA A 280 7.79 -2.07 8.65
CA ALA A 280 8.41 -3.37 8.48
C ALA A 280 8.63 -4.05 9.82
N GLU A 281 8.13 -5.28 9.95
CA GLU A 281 8.42 -6.14 11.08
C GLU A 281 9.83 -6.72 10.96
N ILE A 282 10.55 -6.77 12.08
CA ILE A 282 11.95 -7.22 12.10
C ILE A 282 12.07 -8.68 11.65
N GLY A 283 11.16 -9.54 12.09
CA GLY A 283 11.16 -10.95 11.67
C GLY A 283 10.99 -11.10 10.16
N GLN A 284 10.22 -10.21 9.53
CA GLN A 284 10.05 -10.20 8.08
C GLN A 284 11.32 -9.69 7.37
N MET A 285 11.97 -8.65 7.89
CA MET A 285 13.26 -8.17 7.38
C MET A 285 14.32 -9.27 7.44
N GLU A 286 14.40 -10.00 8.56
CA GLU A 286 15.33 -11.13 8.72
C GLU A 286 15.00 -12.28 7.78
N ALA A 287 13.72 -12.64 7.63
CA ALA A 287 13.30 -13.70 6.72
C ALA A 287 13.65 -13.38 5.25
N ILE A 288 13.43 -12.13 4.83
CA ILE A 288 13.80 -11.66 3.48
C ILE A 288 15.31 -11.68 3.30
N LEU A 289 16.07 -11.22 4.30
CA LEU A 289 17.53 -11.17 4.24
C LEU A 289 18.14 -12.58 4.21
N ASP A 290 17.59 -13.52 4.98
CA ASP A 290 17.96 -14.93 4.97
C ASP A 290 17.75 -15.57 3.60
N LEU A 291 16.53 -15.43 3.07
CA LEU A 291 16.19 -15.92 1.73
C LEU A 291 17.11 -15.33 0.65
N LEU A 292 17.42 -14.03 0.77
CA LEU A 292 18.26 -13.32 -0.18
C LEU A 292 19.72 -13.79 -0.16
N VAL A 293 20.26 -14.20 1.00
CA VAL A 293 21.64 -14.71 1.14
C VAL A 293 21.75 -16.16 0.69
N GLU A 294 20.72 -16.97 0.94
CA GLU A 294 20.66 -18.38 0.57
C GLU A 294 20.46 -18.61 -0.94
N ALA A 295 20.61 -19.88 -1.37
CA ALA A 295 20.23 -20.26 -2.72
C ALA A 295 18.69 -20.18 -2.88
N PRO A 296 18.17 -19.68 -4.02
CA PRO A 296 18.85 -19.44 -5.30
C PRO A 296 19.47 -18.04 -5.48
N PHE A 297 19.22 -17.09 -4.57
CA PHE A 297 19.54 -15.67 -4.78
C PHE A 297 21.00 -15.30 -4.53
N ASN A 298 21.71 -16.00 -3.63
CA ASN A 298 23.15 -15.84 -3.41
C ASN A 298 23.60 -14.37 -3.21
N GLY A 299 22.75 -13.55 -2.58
CA GLY A 299 22.98 -12.15 -2.27
C GLY A 299 22.42 -11.13 -3.26
N ARG A 300 21.72 -11.55 -4.33
CA ARG A 300 21.00 -10.64 -5.24
C ARG A 300 19.72 -11.29 -5.75
N ALA A 301 18.61 -10.57 -5.61
CA ALA A 301 17.32 -10.98 -6.14
C ALA A 301 16.67 -9.85 -6.92
N ASP A 302 15.98 -10.23 -7.98
CA ASP A 302 14.94 -9.41 -8.60
C ASP A 302 13.74 -9.34 -7.64
N LEU A 303 13.21 -8.15 -7.35
CA LEU A 303 12.14 -7.97 -6.35
C LEU A 303 10.87 -8.78 -6.66
N PRO A 304 10.37 -8.82 -7.91
CA PRO A 304 9.28 -9.73 -8.29
C PRO A 304 9.57 -11.20 -7.94
N HIS A 305 10.73 -11.72 -8.35
CA HIS A 305 11.12 -13.10 -8.07
C HIS A 305 11.27 -13.36 -6.57
N LEU A 306 11.74 -12.36 -5.81
CA LEU A 306 11.83 -12.44 -4.35
C LEU A 306 10.44 -12.47 -3.70
N ALA A 307 9.48 -11.68 -4.19
CA ALA A 307 8.10 -11.69 -3.71
C ALA A 307 7.47 -13.08 -3.85
N GLU A 308 7.65 -13.68 -5.04
CA GLU A 308 7.16 -15.03 -5.36
C GLU A 308 7.77 -16.11 -4.44
N GLU A 309 9.10 -16.12 -4.31
CA GLU A 309 9.80 -17.14 -3.51
C GLU A 309 9.51 -16.99 -2.01
N ALA A 310 9.36 -15.75 -1.53
CA ALA A 310 8.98 -15.46 -0.15
C ALA A 310 7.50 -15.75 0.14
N GLY A 311 6.65 -15.84 -0.91
CA GLY A 311 5.21 -16.04 -0.77
C GLY A 311 4.50 -14.88 -0.07
N VAL A 312 5.03 -13.66 -0.22
CA VAL A 312 4.48 -12.43 0.39
C VAL A 312 3.95 -11.48 -0.68
N THR A 313 3.07 -10.57 -0.28
CA THR A 313 2.55 -9.55 -1.21
C THR A 313 3.54 -8.39 -1.38
N ASP A 314 3.42 -7.62 -2.46
CA ASP A 314 4.23 -6.40 -2.66
C ASP A 314 4.05 -5.40 -1.50
N ASP A 315 2.84 -5.29 -0.94
CA ASP A 315 2.55 -4.39 0.19
C ASP A 315 3.31 -4.80 1.47
N ASP A 316 3.60 -6.10 1.63
CA ASP A 316 4.40 -6.62 2.73
C ASP A 316 5.90 -6.57 2.41
N LEU A 317 6.30 -6.91 1.18
CA LEU A 317 7.70 -6.99 0.76
C LEU A 317 8.36 -5.61 0.72
N LEU A 318 7.73 -4.62 0.11
CA LEU A 318 8.38 -3.35 -0.21
C LEU A 318 8.78 -2.56 1.06
N PRO A 319 7.94 -2.46 2.12
CA PRO A 319 8.37 -1.83 3.37
C PRO A 319 9.59 -2.52 3.99
N ALA A 320 9.65 -3.85 3.96
CA ALA A 320 10.79 -4.59 4.49
C ALA A 320 12.07 -4.34 3.67
N CYS A 321 11.97 -4.33 2.33
CA CYS A 321 13.08 -3.97 1.46
C CYS A 321 13.57 -2.52 1.71
N GLU A 322 12.64 -1.58 1.91
CA GLU A 322 12.97 -0.19 2.26
C GLU A 322 13.68 -0.09 3.62
N ALA A 323 13.25 -0.87 4.61
CA ALA A 323 13.88 -0.95 5.92
C ALA A 323 15.30 -1.51 5.84
N LEU A 324 15.49 -2.60 5.08
CA LEU A 324 16.81 -3.18 4.82
C LEU A 324 17.74 -2.20 4.11
N ALA A 325 17.23 -1.42 3.16
CA ALA A 325 17.97 -0.36 2.47
C ALA A 325 18.35 0.80 3.41
N LEU A 326 17.42 1.23 4.26
CA LEU A 326 17.63 2.29 5.25
C LEU A 326 18.77 1.93 6.22
N LEU A 327 18.76 0.70 6.73
CA LEU A 327 19.78 0.16 7.65
C LEU A 327 21.07 -0.30 6.95
N GLN A 328 21.16 -0.16 5.62
CA GLN A 328 22.27 -0.62 4.79
C GLN A 328 22.55 -2.13 4.89
N LEU A 329 21.56 -2.93 5.24
CA LEU A 329 21.63 -4.40 5.16
C LEU A 329 21.54 -4.87 3.71
N ALA A 330 20.79 -4.13 2.89
CA ALA A 330 20.70 -4.32 1.45
C ALA A 330 20.72 -2.97 0.72
N THR A 331 20.78 -3.00 -0.61
CA THR A 331 20.60 -1.85 -1.50
C THR A 331 19.60 -2.20 -2.59
N ILE A 332 18.75 -1.25 -2.98
CA ILE A 332 17.77 -1.43 -4.05
C ILE A 332 18.27 -0.68 -5.29
N GLU A 333 18.43 -1.40 -6.40
CA GLU A 333 18.88 -0.85 -7.68
C GLU A 333 18.00 -1.37 -8.81
N ARG A 334 17.21 -0.49 -9.45
CA ARG A 334 16.42 -0.81 -10.66
C ARG A 334 15.54 -2.07 -10.54
N GLY A 335 14.84 -2.22 -9.41
CA GLY A 335 13.98 -3.39 -9.19
C GLY A 335 14.71 -4.60 -8.59
N ASP A 336 16.04 -4.57 -8.47
CA ASP A 336 16.80 -5.59 -7.75
C ASP A 336 17.06 -5.16 -6.30
N ILE A 337 17.12 -6.13 -5.40
CA ILE A 337 17.68 -5.98 -4.06
C ILE A 337 18.99 -6.79 -3.95
N ILE A 338 20.02 -6.14 -3.42
CA ILE A 338 21.38 -6.68 -3.32
C ILE A 338 21.84 -6.59 -1.87
N VAL A 339 22.28 -7.70 -1.28
CA VAL A 339 22.82 -7.72 0.09
C VAL A 339 24.14 -6.96 0.13
N THR A 340 24.29 -6.06 1.09
CA THR A 340 25.58 -5.37 1.29
C THR A 340 26.59 -6.29 1.97
N PRO A 341 27.90 -5.95 1.96
CA PRO A 341 28.87 -6.68 2.77
C PRO A 341 28.48 -6.71 4.25
N PHE A 342 27.89 -5.63 4.76
CA PHE A 342 27.40 -5.57 6.13
C PHE A 342 26.21 -6.50 6.37
N GLY A 343 25.24 -6.55 5.45
CA GLY A 343 24.10 -7.47 5.55
C GLY A 343 24.51 -8.94 5.54
N LYS A 344 25.57 -9.30 4.80
CA LYS A 344 26.13 -10.67 4.85
C LYS A 344 26.72 -10.98 6.22
N THR A 345 27.58 -10.11 6.74
CA THR A 345 28.14 -10.25 8.08
C THR A 345 27.05 -10.34 9.15
N TYR A 346 26.00 -9.53 9.03
CA TYR A 346 24.84 -9.55 9.91
C TYR A 346 24.18 -10.93 9.98
N MET A 347 23.96 -11.59 8.83
CA MET A 347 23.36 -12.93 8.77
C MET A 347 24.29 -14.04 9.25
N GLU A 348 25.61 -13.90 9.03
CA GLU A 348 26.62 -14.84 9.51
C GLU A 348 26.85 -14.74 11.04
N THR A 349 26.41 -13.64 11.66
CA THR A 349 26.57 -13.38 13.10
C THR A 349 25.51 -14.12 13.91
N GLU A 350 25.91 -14.68 15.06
CA GLU A 350 25.02 -15.36 16.00
C GLU A 350 23.94 -14.40 16.56
N PRO A 351 22.73 -14.90 16.88
CA PRO A 351 21.59 -14.04 17.21
C PRO A 351 21.82 -12.99 18.31
N PRO A 352 22.56 -13.24 19.41
CA PRO A 352 22.81 -12.21 20.43
C PRO A 352 23.65 -11.05 19.91
N GLU A 353 24.73 -11.33 19.19
CA GLU A 353 25.64 -10.31 18.64
C GLU A 353 25.00 -9.58 17.45
N ARG A 354 24.11 -10.25 16.72
CA ARG A 354 23.36 -9.68 15.61
C ARG A 354 22.49 -8.49 16.04
N LYS A 355 21.83 -8.57 17.20
CA LYS A 355 21.04 -7.46 17.75
C LYS A 355 21.90 -6.22 17.99
N VAL A 356 23.11 -6.40 18.52
CA VAL A 356 24.06 -5.31 18.73
C VAL A 356 24.43 -4.64 17.40
N LEU A 357 24.70 -5.44 16.35
CA LEU A 357 24.96 -4.91 15.00
C LEU A 357 23.74 -4.16 14.43
N PHE A 358 22.53 -4.66 14.67
CA PHE A 358 21.28 -3.98 14.30
C PHE A 358 21.20 -2.62 14.99
N GLY A 359 21.38 -2.57 16.32
CA GLY A 359 21.31 -1.36 17.11
C GLY A 359 22.33 -0.30 16.69
N GLN A 360 23.56 -0.71 16.37
CA GLN A 360 24.58 0.19 15.84
C GLN A 360 24.15 0.84 14.52
N LYS A 361 23.63 0.06 13.56
CA LYS A 361 23.12 0.62 12.31
C LYS A 361 21.86 1.45 12.50
N LEU A 362 21.00 1.06 13.43
CA LEU A 362 19.82 1.85 13.77
C LEU A 362 20.22 3.25 14.24
N LEU A 363 21.14 3.37 15.18
CA LEU A 363 21.67 4.66 15.65
C LEU A 363 22.41 5.44 14.56
N GLU A 364 23.11 4.75 13.66
CA GLU A 364 23.84 5.40 12.55
C GLU A 364 22.89 5.95 11.47
N ARG A 365 21.77 5.26 11.20
CA ARG A 365 20.94 5.49 10.02
C ARG A 365 19.57 6.10 10.32
N VAL A 366 19.04 5.90 11.52
CA VAL A 366 17.71 6.35 11.93
C VAL A 366 17.83 7.46 12.96
N ALA A 367 17.59 8.70 12.51
CA ALA A 367 17.73 9.90 13.34
C ALA A 367 16.85 9.86 14.59
N LEU A 368 15.62 9.34 14.49
CA LEU A 368 14.73 9.17 15.64
C LEU A 368 15.34 8.29 16.73
N ALA A 369 15.90 7.14 16.37
CA ALA A 369 16.50 6.23 17.34
C ALA A 369 17.74 6.86 18.00
N ALA A 370 18.57 7.54 17.21
CA ALA A 370 19.72 8.30 17.72
C ALA A 370 19.30 9.42 18.67
N HIS A 371 18.21 10.12 18.35
CA HIS A 371 17.65 11.19 19.16
C HIS A 371 17.12 10.66 20.50
N ILE A 372 16.29 9.61 20.48
CA ILE A 372 15.80 8.93 21.69
C ILE A 372 16.97 8.52 22.57
N ARG A 373 18.01 7.91 21.99
CA ARG A 373 19.22 7.49 22.72
C ARG A 373 19.94 8.68 23.36
N THR A 374 20.08 9.79 22.65
CA THR A 374 20.73 11.00 23.15
C THR A 374 19.94 11.63 24.31
N GLU A 375 18.62 11.71 24.19
CA GLU A 375 17.73 12.22 25.26
C GLU A 375 17.76 11.33 26.51
N LEU A 376 17.79 10.00 26.32
CA LEU A 376 17.98 9.05 27.43
C LEU A 376 19.33 9.24 28.12
N GLU A 377 20.42 9.37 27.37
CA GLU A 377 21.76 9.58 27.92
C GLU A 377 21.90 10.90 28.68
N ALA A 378 21.18 11.94 28.24
CA ALA A 378 21.15 13.27 28.87
C ALA A 378 20.22 13.35 30.10
N SER A 379 19.29 12.41 30.26
CA SER A 379 18.41 12.31 31.43
C SER A 379 19.20 11.80 32.64
N GLU A 380 18.94 12.38 33.82
CA GLU A 380 19.59 11.98 35.08
C GLU A 380 19.33 10.49 35.38
N ASP A 381 18.06 10.07 35.37
CA ASP A 381 17.66 8.70 35.66
C ASP A 381 17.76 7.75 34.44
N GLY A 382 18.24 8.24 33.29
CA GLY A 382 18.23 7.49 32.03
C GLY A 382 16.81 7.14 31.55
N GLU A 383 15.80 7.91 31.97
CA GLU A 383 14.37 7.73 31.71
C GLU A 383 13.80 8.91 30.92
N ILE A 384 13.01 8.62 29.89
CA ILE A 384 12.17 9.62 29.24
C ILE A 384 10.78 9.04 28.99
N ARG A 385 9.75 9.89 28.97
CA ARG A 385 8.42 9.47 28.58
C ARG A 385 8.23 9.58 27.09
N GLU A 386 7.51 8.64 26.49
CA GLU A 386 7.20 8.66 25.07
C GLU A 386 6.46 9.93 24.65
N GLU A 387 5.63 10.52 25.52
CA GLU A 387 4.89 11.74 25.18
C GLU A 387 5.80 12.95 24.97
N GLN A 388 7.03 12.92 25.49
CA GLN A 388 8.02 13.96 25.19
C GLN A 388 8.50 13.85 23.75
N ILE A 389 8.92 12.66 23.33
CA ILE A 389 9.35 12.39 21.96
C ILE A 389 8.20 12.58 20.97
N LEU A 390 6.98 12.17 21.35
CA LEU A 390 5.79 12.36 20.53
C LEU A 390 5.52 13.84 20.25
N ARG A 391 5.62 14.72 21.26
CA ARG A 391 5.45 16.17 21.08
C ARG A 391 6.48 16.78 20.13
N GLU A 392 7.71 16.25 20.14
CA GLU A 392 8.77 16.71 19.25
C GLU A 392 8.54 16.25 17.82
N LEU A 393 8.10 15.01 17.62
CA LEU A 393 7.70 14.49 16.32
C LEU A 393 6.48 15.24 15.76
N GLU A 394 5.51 15.57 16.60
CA GLU A 394 4.30 16.35 16.24
C GLU A 394 4.60 17.78 15.73
N ALA A 395 5.81 18.29 15.98
CA ALA A 395 6.23 19.57 15.40
C ALA A 395 6.43 19.48 13.87
N TYR A 396 6.64 18.27 13.34
CA TYR A 396 6.96 18.02 11.93
C TYR A 396 6.01 17.03 11.26
N LEU A 397 5.45 16.10 12.04
CA LEU A 397 4.54 15.05 11.61
C LEU A 397 3.15 15.29 12.22
N LYS A 398 2.12 14.73 11.57
CA LYS A 398 0.78 14.71 12.18
C LYS A 398 0.79 13.73 13.38
N PRO A 399 -0.07 13.92 14.41
CA PRO A 399 -0.08 13.07 15.61
C PRO A 399 -0.12 11.56 15.34
N GLU A 400 -1.02 11.09 14.47
CA GLU A 400 -1.09 9.66 14.12
C GLU A 400 0.20 9.14 13.45
N GLU A 401 0.89 9.99 12.69
CA GLU A 401 2.16 9.62 12.06
C GLU A 401 3.31 9.63 13.06
N ALA A 402 3.33 10.63 13.95
CA ALA A 402 4.27 10.69 15.05
C ALA A 402 4.17 9.44 15.92
N GLU A 403 2.95 9.02 16.27
CA GLU A 403 2.70 7.80 17.05
C GLU A 403 3.17 6.55 16.30
N ARG A 404 2.81 6.41 15.01
CA ARG A 404 3.25 5.28 14.18
C ARG A 404 4.78 5.20 14.06
N VAL A 405 5.42 6.32 13.72
CA VAL A 405 6.87 6.40 13.54
C VAL A 405 7.59 6.15 14.87
N LEU A 406 7.07 6.70 15.97
CA LEU A 406 7.58 6.42 17.31
C LEU A 406 7.47 4.94 17.65
N LYS A 407 6.31 4.31 17.43
CA LYS A 407 6.12 2.88 17.67
C LYS A 407 7.14 2.02 16.90
N ILE A 408 7.35 2.27 15.62
CA ILE A 408 8.35 1.55 14.81
C ILE A 408 9.76 1.79 15.38
N GLY A 409 10.10 3.03 15.70
CA GLY A 409 11.37 3.37 16.35
C GLY A 409 11.58 2.62 17.67
N ILE A 410 10.53 2.54 18.50
CA ILE A 410 10.54 1.80 19.76
C ILE A 410 10.79 0.31 19.51
N GLU A 411 10.03 -0.31 18.62
CA GLU A 411 10.16 -1.74 18.30
C GLU A 411 11.56 -2.08 17.76
N TRP A 412 12.07 -1.29 16.82
CA TRP A 412 13.40 -1.48 16.25
C TRP A 412 14.51 -1.28 17.28
N GLY A 413 14.41 -0.25 18.13
CA GLY A 413 15.43 0.02 19.14
C GLY A 413 15.45 -0.98 20.29
N ARG A 414 14.29 -1.54 20.66
CA ARG A 414 14.21 -2.65 21.62
C ARG A 414 14.88 -3.91 21.09
N TYR A 415 14.66 -4.24 19.82
CA TYR A 415 15.32 -5.38 19.18
C TYR A 415 16.83 -5.18 19.08
N GLY A 416 17.27 -3.97 18.69
CA GLY A 416 18.67 -3.61 18.62
C GLY A 416 19.34 -3.36 19.97
N GLU A 417 18.64 -3.59 21.09
CA GLU A 417 19.11 -3.38 22.46
C GLU A 417 19.66 -1.95 22.70
N VAL A 418 19.12 -0.98 21.97
CA VAL A 418 19.49 0.45 22.05
C VAL A 418 18.81 1.14 23.23
N TYR A 419 17.56 0.76 23.48
CA TYR A 419 16.75 1.20 24.61
C TYR A 419 15.66 0.18 24.92
N GLU A 420 15.17 0.22 26.15
CA GLU A 420 14.04 -0.56 26.63
C GLU A 420 12.76 0.29 26.65
N TYR A 421 11.60 -0.37 26.75
CA TYR A 421 10.30 0.29 26.78
C TYR A 421 9.31 -0.45 27.69
N VAL A 422 8.63 0.31 28.53
CA VAL A 422 7.64 -0.18 29.48
C VAL A 422 6.23 0.21 29.02
N TYR A 423 5.52 -0.76 28.41
CA TYR A 423 4.19 -0.56 27.83
C TYR A 423 3.14 0.01 28.79
N ASN A 424 3.22 -0.32 30.07
CA ASN A 424 2.21 0.13 31.04
C ASN A 424 2.36 1.60 31.40
N THR A 425 3.56 2.17 31.26
CA THR A 425 3.90 3.52 31.70
C THR A 425 4.29 4.44 30.55
N GLY A 426 4.44 3.92 29.33
CA GLY A 426 4.90 4.69 28.17
C GLY A 426 6.34 5.19 28.33
N MET A 427 7.16 4.47 29.10
CA MET A 427 8.48 4.93 29.51
C MET A 427 9.56 4.26 28.67
N LEU A 428 10.42 5.08 28.09
CA LEU A 428 11.66 4.67 27.42
C LEU A 428 12.80 4.73 28.42
N THR A 429 13.67 3.74 28.36
CA THR A 429 14.69 3.51 29.37
C THR A 429 16.02 3.10 28.73
N LEU A 430 17.16 3.56 29.28
CA LEU A 430 18.45 2.95 28.94
C LEU A 430 18.42 1.44 29.21
N PRO A 431 19.16 0.62 28.44
CA PRO A 431 19.28 -0.81 28.70
C PRO A 431 19.71 -1.08 30.15
N ARG A 432 19.16 -2.14 30.74
CA ARG A 432 19.34 -2.42 32.17
C ARG A 432 20.79 -2.47 32.65
N GLU A 433 21.70 -3.04 31.87
CA GLU A 433 23.12 -3.16 32.23
C GLU A 433 23.77 -1.78 32.40
N GLU A 434 23.46 -0.82 31.52
CA GLU A 434 24.00 0.54 31.56
C GLU A 434 23.41 1.38 32.72
N ARG A 435 22.17 1.08 33.12
CA ARG A 435 21.56 1.71 34.30
C ARG A 435 22.20 1.25 35.60
N GLU A 436 22.41 -0.06 35.74
CA GLU A 436 23.05 -0.64 36.92
C GLU A 436 24.49 -0.11 37.07
N GLU A 437 25.19 0.17 35.96
CA GLU A 437 26.49 0.86 35.95
C GLU A 437 26.40 2.33 36.40
N ARG A 438 25.44 3.10 35.91
CA ARG A 438 25.23 4.51 36.34
C ARG A 438 24.86 4.63 37.81
N GLU A 439 23.95 3.79 38.30
CA GLU A 439 23.57 3.75 39.71
C GLU A 439 24.77 3.38 40.61
N ALA A 440 25.67 2.51 40.13
CA ALA A 440 26.91 2.16 40.83
C ALA A 440 27.94 3.32 40.84
N GLU A 441 28.02 4.12 39.77
CA GLU A 441 28.87 5.31 39.69
C GLU A 441 28.36 6.45 40.58
N GLU A 442 27.05 6.72 40.59
CA GLU A 442 26.43 7.75 41.43
C GLU A 442 26.40 7.36 42.92
N GLY A 443 26.22 6.07 43.23
CA GLY A 443 26.30 5.53 44.58
C GLY A 443 27.72 5.49 45.16
N GLY A 444 28.75 5.52 44.31
CA GLY A 444 30.17 5.50 44.70
C GLY A 444 30.67 6.84 45.24
N ASP A 445 30.16 7.97 44.74
CA ASP A 445 30.62 9.31 45.12
C ASP A 445 30.06 9.77 46.49
N GLY A 446 28.97 9.14 46.97
CA GLY A 446 28.41 9.37 48.30
C GLY A 446 29.19 8.73 49.45
N ALA A 447 30.08 7.77 49.18
CA ALA A 447 30.85 7.05 50.21
C ALA A 447 32.23 7.69 50.51
N ALA A 448 32.68 8.67 49.73
CA ALA A 448 33.95 9.36 49.92
C ALA A 448 33.83 10.67 50.76
N ALA A 449 32.61 11.05 51.17
CA ALA A 449 32.34 12.28 51.92
C ALA A 449 31.68 12.06 53.30
N ALA A 450 31.92 10.92 53.94
CA ALA A 450 31.49 10.63 55.32
C ALA A 450 32.66 10.53 56.31
#